data_AF-S7VPQ5-F1
#
_entry.id   AF-S7VPQ5-F1
#
_cell.length_a   1.000
_cell.length_b   1.000
_cell.length_c   1.000
_cell.angle_alpha   90.00
_cell.angle_beta   90.00
_cell.angle_gamma   90.00
#
_symmetry.space_group_name_H-M   'P 1'
#
loop_
_entity.id
_entity.type
_entity.pdbx_description
1 polymer ?
#
loop_
_entity_poly.entity_id
_entity_poly.type
_entity_poly.pdbx_seq_one_letter_code
_entity_poly.pdbx_strand_id
1 'polypeptide(L)'
;MNTGNLENQQTVQQLENKWRNISSTYSKRYPALTEEDITYNDGEFDAMTERIANRTKRTKKEVQNEIQNWEDDIHYIPKME
;
A
#
# COMPACT_ATOMS: atom_id res chain seq x y z
N MET A 1 14.38 30.56 -7.19
CA MET A 1 13.23 29.69 -7.51
C MET A 1 13.22 28.60 -6.45
N ASN A 2 12.24 28.59 -5.55
CA ASN A 2 12.19 27.65 -4.43
C ASN A 2 11.79 26.25 -4.93
N THR A 3 12.79 25.43 -5.25
CA THR A 3 12.64 23.98 -5.35
C THR A 3 12.72 23.41 -3.94
N GLY A 4 11.62 23.45 -3.20
CA GLY A 4 11.53 22.90 -1.86
C GLY A 4 10.10 22.48 -1.55
N ASN A 5 9.92 21.19 -1.27
CA ASN A 5 8.71 20.54 -0.74
C ASN A 5 7.61 20.13 -1.73
N LEU A 6 7.91 19.21 -2.65
CA LEU A 6 6.87 18.34 -3.25
C LEU A 6 7.08 16.84 -2.91
N GLU A 7 8.02 16.52 -2.02
CA GLU A 7 8.30 15.15 -1.61
C GLU A 7 7.41 14.75 -0.43
N ASN A 8 6.41 13.89 -0.68
CA ASN A 8 5.54 13.19 0.27
C ASN A 8 4.05 13.60 0.30
N GLN A 9 3.46 13.95 -0.84
CA GLN A 9 2.02 13.70 -1.04
C GLN A 9 1.87 12.53 -2.01
N GLN A 10 1.87 11.31 -1.48
CA GLN A 10 1.45 10.17 -2.29
C GLN A 10 -0.03 10.32 -2.62
N THR A 11 -0.36 10.24 -3.89
CA THR A 11 -1.75 10.30 -4.31
C THR A 11 -2.40 8.94 -4.08
N VAL A 12 -3.70 8.92 -3.78
CA VAL A 12 -4.50 7.68 -3.69
C VAL A 12 -4.27 6.80 -4.93
N GLN A 13 -4.14 7.44 -6.10
CA GLN A 13 -3.84 6.77 -7.37
C GLN A 13 -2.49 6.02 -7.39
N GLN A 14 -1.44 6.55 -6.75
CA GLN A 14 -0.15 5.84 -6.64
C GLN A 14 -0.27 4.60 -5.75
N LEU A 15 -1.00 4.71 -4.64
CA LEU A 15 -1.26 3.58 -3.75
C LEU A 15 -2.11 2.51 -4.42
N GLU A 16 -3.15 2.90 -5.16
CA GLU A 16 -3.98 2.00 -5.97
C GLU A 16 -3.15 1.22 -7.00
N ASN A 17 -2.28 1.92 -7.74
CA ASN A 17 -1.40 1.29 -8.71
C ASN A 17 -0.44 0.29 -8.04
N LYS A 18 0.16 0.65 -6.90
CA LYS A 18 1.03 -0.24 -6.14
C LYS A 18 0.25 -1.45 -5.62
N TRP A 19 -0.93 -1.21 -5.05
CA TRP A 19 -1.83 -2.26 -4.57
C TRP A 19 -2.18 -3.29 -5.64
N ARG A 20 -2.50 -2.88 -6.86
CA ARG A 20 -2.77 -3.80 -7.98
C ARG A 20 -1.60 -4.75 -8.24
N ASN A 21 -0.36 -4.29 -8.05
CA ASN A 21 0.84 -5.13 -8.21
C ASN A 21 1.06 -6.07 -7.02
N ILE A 22 0.85 -5.59 -5.79
CA ILE A 22 1.25 -6.31 -4.58
C ILE A 22 0.14 -7.16 -3.96
N SER A 23 -1.12 -6.91 -4.28
CA SER A 23 -2.31 -7.51 -3.64
C SER A 23 -2.26 -9.04 -3.56
N SER A 24 -1.75 -9.70 -4.61
CA SER A 24 -1.57 -11.15 -4.66
C SER A 24 -0.53 -11.66 -3.64
N THR A 25 0.57 -10.93 -3.44
CA THR A 25 1.58 -11.28 -2.42
C THR A 25 1.11 -10.87 -1.02
N TYR A 26 0.40 -9.74 -0.93
CA TYR A 26 -0.17 -9.22 0.31
C TYR A 26 -1.19 -10.21 0.92
N SER A 27 -2.07 -10.78 0.11
CA SER A 27 -3.03 -11.80 0.56
C SER A 27 -2.36 -13.09 1.04
N LYS A 28 -1.24 -13.50 0.41
CA LYS A 28 -0.43 -14.63 0.89
C LYS A 28 0.23 -14.34 2.24
N ARG A 29 0.65 -13.10 2.48
CA ARG A 29 1.25 -12.68 3.77
C ARG A 29 0.21 -12.66 4.89
N TYR A 30 -1.02 -12.26 4.57
CA TYR A 30 -2.11 -12.13 5.53
C TYR A 30 -3.24 -13.11 5.20
N PRO A 31 -3.14 -14.39 5.62
CA PRO A 31 -4.15 -15.41 5.32
C PRO A 31 -5.53 -15.13 5.96
N ALA A 32 -5.63 -14.12 6.83
CA ALA A 32 -6.88 -13.62 7.37
C ALA A 32 -7.65 -12.72 6.39
N LEU A 33 -7.01 -12.24 5.32
CA LEU A 33 -7.65 -11.47 4.26
C LEU A 33 -8.27 -12.41 3.24
N THR A 34 -9.51 -12.11 2.88
CA THR A 34 -10.21 -12.80 1.80
C THR A 34 -10.03 -12.06 0.47
N GLU A 35 -10.38 -12.71 -0.63
CA GLU A 35 -10.39 -12.09 -1.96
C GLU A 35 -11.29 -10.84 -2.02
N GLU A 36 -12.39 -10.84 -1.25
CA GLU A 36 -13.30 -9.69 -1.14
C GLU A 36 -12.66 -8.51 -0.38
N ASP A 37 -11.80 -8.78 0.60
CA ASP A 37 -11.13 -7.73 1.37
C ASP A 37 -10.05 -7.01 0.54
N ILE A 38 -9.45 -7.70 -0.44
CA ILE A 38 -8.36 -7.16 -1.28
C ILE A 38 -8.84 -6.60 -2.63
N THR A 39 -10.10 -6.89 -3.00
CA THR A 39 -10.73 -6.41 -4.23
C THR A 39 -11.50 -5.11 -3.97
N TYR A 40 -11.43 -4.19 -4.92
CA TYR A 40 -12.09 -2.89 -4.84
C TYR A 40 -12.45 -2.40 -6.25
N ASN A 41 -13.49 -1.57 -6.34
CA ASN A 41 -13.80 -0.84 -7.57
C ASN A 41 -13.11 0.53 -7.57
N ASP A 42 -13.01 1.16 -8.75
CA ASP A 42 -12.43 2.49 -8.87
C ASP A 42 -13.15 3.50 -7.97
N GLY A 43 -12.40 4.20 -7.12
CA GLY A 43 -12.93 5.11 -6.10
C GLY A 43 -13.25 4.46 -4.75
N GLU A 44 -13.14 3.13 -4.61
CA GLU A 44 -13.41 2.39 -3.36
C GLU A 44 -12.13 1.95 -2.63
N PHE A 45 -10.96 2.43 -3.04
CA PHE A 45 -9.69 2.07 -2.40
C PHE A 45 -9.66 2.42 -0.90
N ASP A 46 -10.28 3.54 -0.54
CA ASP A 46 -10.42 3.95 0.86
C ASP A 46 -11.25 2.98 1.69
N ALA A 47 -12.33 2.43 1.12
CA ALA A 47 -13.17 1.45 1.79
C ALA A 47 -12.48 0.07 1.88
N MET A 48 -11.68 -0.29 0.88
CA MET A 48 -10.88 -1.51 0.89
C MET A 48 -9.79 -1.46 1.97
N THR A 49 -9.05 -0.34 2.05
CA THR A 49 -8.01 -0.17 3.08
C THR A 49 -8.59 -0.20 4.49
N GLU A 50 -9.81 0.31 4.70
CA GLU A 50 -10.54 0.19 5.97
C GLU A 50 -10.94 -1.26 6.30
N ARG A 51 -11.42 -2.03 5.31
CA ARG A 51 -11.71 -3.46 5.48
C ARG A 51 -10.47 -4.26 5.89
N ILE A 52 -9.35 -4.06 5.20
CA ILE A 52 -8.07 -4.69 5.52
C ILE A 52 -7.61 -4.31 6.93
N ALA A 53 -7.72 -3.03 7.29
CA ALA A 53 -7.37 -2.52 8.62
C ALA A 53 -8.20 -3.22 9.70
N ASN A 54 -9.52 -3.33 9.51
CA ASN A 54 -10.41 -4.01 10.46
C ASN A 54 -10.09 -5.51 10.60
N ARG A 55 -9.83 -6.21 9.48
CA ARG A 55 -9.45 -7.64 9.49
C ARG A 55 -8.13 -7.89 10.19
N THR A 56 -7.15 -7.01 9.97
CA THR A 56 -5.80 -7.11 10.55
C THR A 56 -5.67 -6.46 11.92
N LYS A 57 -6.76 -5.86 12.45
CA LYS A 57 -6.79 -5.07 13.70
C LYS A 57 -5.74 -3.94 13.71
N ARG A 58 -5.60 -3.27 12.58
CA ARG A 58 -4.71 -2.13 12.34
C ARG A 58 -5.52 -0.89 12.00
N THR A 59 -4.84 0.22 11.83
CA THR A 59 -5.42 1.46 11.32
C THR A 59 -5.28 1.55 9.80
N LYS A 60 -6.19 2.28 9.15
CA LYS A 60 -6.13 2.57 7.71
C LYS A 60 -4.77 3.17 7.32
N LYS A 61 -4.22 4.07 8.14
CA LYS A 61 -2.92 4.71 7.92
C LYS A 61 -1.77 3.70 7.93
N GLU A 62 -1.78 2.72 8.84
CA GLU A 62 -0.76 1.66 8.86
C GLU A 62 -0.82 0.80 7.61
N VAL A 63 -2.03 0.45 7.14
CA VAL A 63 -2.22 -0.30 5.90
C VAL A 63 -1.72 0.51 4.69
N GLN A 64 -2.09 1.79 4.59
CA GLN A 64 -1.62 2.66 3.51
C GLN A 64 -0.09 2.83 3.51
N ASN A 65 0.50 3.04 4.69
CA ASN A 65 1.96 3.11 4.84
C ASN A 65 2.62 1.78 4.47
N GLU A 66 2.01 0.65 4.82
CA GLU A 66 2.55 -0.66 4.46
C GLU A 66 2.48 -0.89 2.95
N ILE A 67 1.35 -0.59 2.30
CA ILE A 67 1.21 -0.64 0.84
C ILE A 67 2.24 0.26 0.17
N GLN A 68 2.43 1.47 0.70
CA GLN A 68 3.43 2.43 0.23
C GLN A 68 4.85 1.85 0.29
N ASN A 69 5.22 1.19 1.39
CA ASN A 69 6.59 0.69 1.60
C ASN A 69 6.74 -0.79 1.18
N TRP A 70 5.68 -1.41 0.65
CA TRP A 70 5.68 -2.81 0.27
C TRP A 70 6.72 -3.03 -0.84
N GLU A 71 7.72 -3.86 -0.55
CA GLU A 71 8.80 -4.21 -1.48
C GLU A 71 9.74 -3.07 -1.93
N ASP A 72 9.78 -1.92 -1.24
CA ASP A 72 10.95 -1.03 -1.31
C ASP A 72 12.18 -1.61 -0.59
N ASP A 73 12.04 -2.79 0.04
CA ASP A 73 13.09 -3.56 0.71
C ASP A 73 13.77 -4.62 -0.20
N ILE A 74 13.34 -4.79 -1.46
CA ILE A 74 14.06 -5.65 -2.44
C ILE A 74 15.06 -4.86 -3.29
N HIS A 75 15.26 -3.57 -2.98
CA HIS A 75 16.25 -2.72 -3.65
C HIS A 75 17.14 -1.93 -2.68
N TYR A 76 17.47 -2.50 -1.51
CA TYR A 76 18.77 -2.20 -0.90
C TYR A 76 19.87 -2.93 -1.68
N ILE A 77 20.25 -2.38 -2.83
CA ILE A 77 21.58 -2.59 -3.38
C ILE A 77 22.44 -1.52 -2.69
N PRO A 78 23.30 -1.87 -1.71
CA PRO A 78 24.26 -0.89 -1.21
C PRO A 78 25.04 -0.37 -2.42
N LYS A 79 25.10 0.97 -2.61
CA LYS A 79 26.04 1.56 -3.55
C LYS A 79 27.43 1.04 -3.16
N MET A 80 27.95 0.10 -3.93
CA MET A 80 29.37 -0.22 -3.89
C MET A 80 30.06 0.97 -4.54
N GLU A 81 30.62 1.84 -3.69
CA GLU A 81 31.65 2.79 -4.06
C GLU A 81 32.99 2.06 -4.23
#